data_AF-A0AAE1ZL37-F1
#
_entry.id   AF-A0AAE1ZL37-F1
#
_cell.length_a   1.000
_cell.length_b   1.000
_cell.length_c   1.000
_cell.angle_alpha   90.00
_cell.angle_beta   90.00
_cell.angle_gamma   90.00
#
_symmetry.space_group_name_H-M   'P 1'
#
loop_
_entity.id
_entity.type
_entity.pdbx_description
1 polymer ?
#
loop_
_entity_poly.entity_id
_entity_poly.type
_entity_poly.pdbx_seq_one_letter_code
_entity_poly.pdbx_strand_id
1 'polypeptide(L)' 'FDPTKADGQFKKTANASKLRRLYPDFKFTPFEQAIEYTCKWFCENYATVRC' A
#
# COMPACT_ATOMS: atom_id res chain seq x y z
N PHE A 1 28.77 -7.30 -4.65
CA PHE A 1 27.58 -7.13 -5.51
C PHE A 1 27.36 -8.48 -6.17
N ASP A 2 26.33 -9.20 -5.75
CA ASP A 2 26.07 -10.60 -6.15
C ASP A 2 24.93 -10.61 -7.18
N PRO A 3 25.20 -10.96 -8.45
CA PRO A 3 24.23 -10.90 -9.55
C PRO A 3 23.19 -12.03 -9.53
N THR A 4 23.20 -12.91 -8.51
CA THR A 4 22.25 -14.03 -8.39
C THR A 4 20.94 -13.68 -7.69
N LYS A 5 20.80 -12.47 -7.13
CA LYS A 5 19.57 -12.04 -6.46
C LYS A 5 18.66 -11.30 -7.42
N ALA A 6 17.43 -11.79 -7.56
CA ALA A 6 16.43 -11.28 -8.47
C ALA A 6 16.10 -9.80 -8.22
N ASP A 7 15.92 -9.06 -9.33
CA ASP A 7 15.41 -7.68 -9.46
C ASP A 7 14.12 -7.37 -8.65
N GLY A 8 13.49 -8.38 -8.06
CA GLY A 8 12.29 -8.27 -7.23
C GLY A 8 12.46 -7.45 -5.94
N GLN A 9 13.69 -7.08 -5.57
CA GLN A 9 13.94 -6.13 -4.48
C GLN A 9 13.87 -4.66 -4.95
N PHE A 10 14.06 -4.40 -6.24
CA PHE A 10 14.05 -3.04 -6.80
C PHE A 10 12.67 -2.61 -7.30
N LYS A 11 11.89 -3.53 -7.89
CA LYS A 11 10.55 -3.22 -8.39
C LYS A 11 9.58 -4.39 -8.23
N LYS A 12 8.57 -4.22 -7.38
CA LYS A 12 7.45 -5.17 -7.24
C LYS A 12 6.23 -4.65 -7.99
N THR A 13 6.28 -4.74 -9.32
CA THR A 13 5.12 -4.33 -10.15
C THR A 13 4.02 -5.36 -10.03
N ALA A 14 2.91 -5.02 -9.36
CA ALA A 14 1.72 -5.86 -9.29
C ALA A 14 0.73 -5.53 -10.43
N ASN A 15 0.06 -6.56 -10.96
CA ASN A 15 -0.96 -6.39 -11.99
C ASN A 15 -2.36 -6.27 -11.36
N ALA A 16 -2.97 -5.09 -11.45
CA ALA A 16 -4.32 -4.82 -10.94
C ALA A 16 -5.43 -4.91 -12.01
N SER A 17 -5.15 -5.45 -13.20
CA SER A 17 -6.10 -5.46 -14.33
C SER A 17 -7.35 -6.30 -14.06
N LYS A 18 -7.23 -7.42 -13.31
CA LYS A 18 -8.40 -8.23 -12.92
C LYS A 18 -9.35 -7.46 -12.00
N LEU A 19 -8.81 -6.72 -11.03
CA LEU A 19 -9.58 -5.88 -10.11
C LEU A 19 -10.32 -4.78 -10.87
N ARG A 20 -9.60 -4.06 -11.75
CA ARG A 20 -10.20 -2.99 -12.57
C ARG A 20 -11.30 -3.49 -13.52
N ARG A 21 -11.17 -4.71 -14.04
CA ARG A 21 -12.20 -5.32 -14.89
C ARG A 21 -13.47 -5.70 -14.12
N LEU A 22 -13.31 -6.24 -12.91
CA LEU A 22 -14.43 -6.68 -12.08
C LEU A 22 -15.15 -5.51 -11.39
N TYR A 23 -14.42 -4.44 -11.08
CA TYR A 23 -14.94 -3.27 -10.37
C TYR A 23 -14.43 -1.97 -11.01
N PRO A 24 -15.01 -1.55 -12.16
CA PRO A 24 -14.56 -0.37 -12.89
C PRO A 24 -14.78 0.95 -12.13
N ASP A 25 -15.81 1.00 -11.28
CA ASP A 25 -16.18 2.20 -10.52
C ASP A 25 -15.48 2.29 -9.16
N PHE A 26 -14.62 1.33 -8.82
CA PHE A 26 -13.87 1.35 -7.58
C PHE A 26 -12.85 2.49 -7.58
N LYS A 27 -13.01 3.43 -6.65
CA LYS A 27 -12.09 4.55 -6.45
C LYS A 27 -11.21 4.27 -5.23
N PHE A 28 -9.91 4.20 -5.46
CA PHE A 28 -8.94 4.17 -4.37
C PHE A 28 -8.96 5.49 -3.61
N THR A 29 -8.73 5.43 -2.30
CA THR A 29 -8.45 6.61 -1.50
C THR A 29 -7.20 7.30 -2.05
N PRO A 30 -7.23 8.63 -2.28
CA PRO A 30 -6.03 9.40 -2.61
C PRO A 30 -4.92 9.12 -1.60
N PHE A 31 -3.69 9.00 -2.08
CA PHE A 31 -2.57 8.54 -1.26
C PHE A 31 -2.30 9.49 -0.09
N GLU A 32 -2.31 10.79 -0.36
CA GLU A 32 -2.07 11.85 0.62
C GLU A 32 -3.11 11.81 1.74
N GLN A 33 -4.39 11.64 1.38
CA GLN A 33 -5.49 11.50 2.35
C GLN A 33 -5.32 10.23 3.20
N ALA A 34 -4.93 9.12 2.57
CA ALA A 34 -4.70 7.86 3.27
C ALA A 34 -3.56 7.97 4.30
N ILE A 35 -2.48 8.66 3.95
CA ILE A 35 -1.34 8.89 4.85
C ILE A 35 -1.75 9.78 6.03
N GLU A 36 -2.43 10.90 5.78
CA GLU A 36 -2.90 11.79 6.84
C GLU A 36 -3.79 11.04 7.85
N TYR A 37 -4.77 10.30 7.33
CA TYR A 37 -5.66 9.48 8.16
C TYR A 37 -4.88 8.45 8.98
N THR A 38 -3.94 7.73 8.34
CA THR A 38 -3.15 6.68 9.00
C THR A 38 -2.27 7.26 10.11
N CYS A 39 -1.61 8.39 9.86
CA CYS A 39 -0.78 9.09 10.86
C CYS A 39 -1.63 9.56 12.05
N LYS A 40 -2.80 10.15 11.78
CA LYS A 40 -3.72 10.59 12.83
C LYS A 40 -4.18 9.41 13.68
N TRP A 41 -4.65 8.34 13.04
CA TRP A 41 -5.11 7.14 13.74
C TRP A 41 -3.99 6.51 14.57
N PHE A 42 -2.76 6.46 14.06
CA PHE A 42 -1.59 5.95 14.79
C PHE A 42 -1.32 6.76 16.07
N CYS A 43 -1.38 8.09 16.00
CA CYS A 43 -1.18 8.96 17.17
C CYS A 43 -2.28 8.75 18.22
N GLU A 44 -3.55 8.66 17.79
CA GLU A 44 -4.71 8.48 18.68
C GLU A 44 -4.73 7.11 19.37
N ASN A 45 -4.18 6.09 18.71
CA ASN A 45 -4.23 4.70 19.17
C ASN A 45 -2.87 4.17 19.63
N TYR A 46 -1.90 5.06 19.87
CA TYR A 46 -0.49 4.70 20.13
C TYR A 46 -0.31 3.68 21.25
N ALA A 47 -1.17 3.72 22.27
CA ALA A 47 -1.12 2.81 23.42
C ALA A 47 -1.45 1.34 23.08
N THR A 48 -2.25 1.10 22.03
CA THR A 48 -2.77 -0.24 21.69
C THR A 48 -2.57 -0.61 20.22
N VAL A 49 -1.85 0.20 19.46
CA VAL A 49 -1.75 0.07 17.99
C VAL A 49 -1.08 -1.23 17.51
N ARG A 50 -0.33 -1.93 18.38
CA ARG A 50 0.42 -3.16 18.04
C ARG A 50 0.35 -4.25 19.11
N CYS A 51 -0.41 -4.03 20.17
CA CYS A 51 -0.49 -4.89 21.35
C CYS A 51 -1.57 -5.97 21.19
#